data_AF-A0A2A6RKI9-F1
#
_entry.id   AF-A0A2A6RKI9-F1
#
_cell.length_a   1.000
_cell.length_b   1.000
_cell.length_c   1.000
_cell.angle_alpha   90.00
_cell.angle_beta   90.00
_cell.angle_gamma   90.00
#
_symmetry.space_group_name_H-M   'P 1'
#
loop_
_entity.id
_entity.type
_entity.pdbx_description
1 polymer ?
#
loop_
_entity_poly.entity_id
_entity_poly.type
_entity_poly.pdbx_seq_one_letter_code
_entity_poly.pdbx_strand_id
1 'polypeptide(L)'
;MKHLPIRRIAFTTPQAVRATLADEARAYYAAERHAELLAFVAARLEAIPEESDVVHDLLAHLAEQMIALHQGRQAALEAFLLDLEGVLPAGQLAQLGRLYTPPRPPAQTADATKQAAYHAALTDAQAVLGAMATQRIELRAAVGLLNEAQWKWLLKARLKQKVGSMAELVHVFRTRQPAIAKLDARITTTDHLIDQVVYQLYGLTPEEVALMLCEDTATSK
;
A
#
# COMPACT_ATOMS: atom_id res chain seq x y z
N MET A 1 19.96 -21.49 -16.47
CA MET A 1 19.06 -20.33 -16.51
C MET A 1 17.93 -20.68 -17.46
N LYS A 2 16.70 -20.91 -16.97
CA LYS A 2 15.55 -21.11 -17.87
C LYS A 2 15.32 -19.78 -18.60
N HIS A 3 15.19 -19.82 -19.92
CA HIS A 3 14.80 -18.65 -20.69
C HIS A 3 13.36 -18.28 -20.30
N LEU A 4 13.19 -17.16 -19.60
CA LEU A 4 11.88 -16.55 -19.48
C LEU A 4 11.38 -16.24 -20.90
N PRO A 5 10.16 -16.67 -21.29
CA PRO A 5 9.63 -16.34 -22.59
C PRO A 5 9.39 -14.83 -22.63
N ILE A 6 10.30 -14.10 -23.28
CA ILE A 6 10.10 -12.68 -23.58
C ILE A 6 9.03 -12.65 -24.67
N ARG A 7 7.77 -12.52 -24.28
CA ARG A 7 6.68 -12.30 -25.23
C ARG A 7 6.90 -10.95 -25.91
N ARG A 8 7.06 -10.98 -27.24
CA ARG A 8 7.14 -9.76 -28.04
C ARG A 8 5.72 -9.28 -28.29
N ILE A 9 5.34 -8.16 -27.70
CA ILE A 9 4.01 -7.56 -27.90
C ILE A 9 3.90 -7.15 -29.36
N ALA A 10 3.00 -7.82 -30.09
CA ALA A 10 2.71 -7.53 -31.48
C ALA A 10 1.31 -6.93 -31.57
N PHE A 11 1.20 -5.74 -32.16
CA PHE A 11 -0.07 -5.04 -32.36
C PHE A 11 -0.78 -5.57 -33.61
N THR A 12 -1.27 -6.80 -33.51
CA THR A 12 -1.92 -7.55 -34.62
C THR A 12 -3.44 -7.48 -34.55
N THR A 13 -4.01 -7.17 -33.39
CA THR A 13 -5.46 -7.10 -33.20
C THR A 13 -6.02 -5.87 -33.93
N PRO A 14 -7.05 -6.01 -34.78
CA PRO A 14 -7.69 -4.87 -35.44
C PRO A 14 -8.14 -3.82 -34.42
N GLN A 15 -7.88 -2.54 -34.70
CA GLN A 15 -8.06 -1.48 -33.71
C GLN A 15 -9.47 -1.39 -33.12
N ALA A 16 -10.52 -1.61 -33.92
CA ALA A 16 -11.90 -1.60 -33.42
C ALA A 16 -12.18 -2.76 -32.43
N VAL A 17 -11.60 -3.94 -32.70
CA VAL A 17 -11.72 -5.11 -31.82
C VAL A 17 -10.92 -4.87 -30.54
N ARG A 18 -9.68 -4.39 -30.67
CA ARG A 18 -8.83 -4.06 -29.51
C ARG A 18 -9.49 -3.02 -28.60
N ALA A 19 -10.10 -1.98 -29.16
CA ALA A 19 -10.83 -0.98 -28.38
C ALA A 19 -12.00 -1.59 -27.60
N THR A 20 -12.79 -2.45 -28.23
CA THR A 20 -13.93 -3.13 -27.59
C THR A 20 -13.47 -4.03 -26.43
N LEU A 21 -12.40 -4.80 -26.66
CA LEU A 21 -11.81 -5.67 -25.64
C LEU A 21 -11.19 -4.87 -24.50
N ALA A 22 -10.55 -3.73 -24.79
CA ALA A 22 -10.04 -2.83 -23.77
C ALA A 22 -11.16 -2.25 -22.91
N ASP A 23 -12.30 -1.87 -23.51
CA ASP A 23 -13.47 -1.39 -22.76
C ASP A 23 -14.08 -2.48 -21.87
N GLU A 24 -14.11 -3.73 -22.34
CA GLU A 24 -14.53 -4.87 -21.52
C GLU A 24 -13.60 -5.08 -20.31
N ALA A 25 -12.28 -5.04 -20.53
CA ALA A 25 -11.28 -5.17 -19.47
C ALA A 25 -11.42 -4.03 -18.43
N ARG A 26 -11.62 -2.80 -18.89
CA ARG A 26 -11.90 -1.63 -18.04
C ARG A 26 -13.19 -1.82 -17.23
N ALA A 27 -14.22 -2.42 -17.81
CA ALA A 27 -15.47 -2.70 -17.10
C ALA A 27 -15.29 -3.73 -15.97
N TYR A 28 -14.50 -4.79 -16.18
CA TYR A 28 -14.17 -5.72 -15.09
C TYR A 28 -13.39 -5.03 -13.97
N TYR A 29 -12.38 -4.22 -14.31
CA TYR A 29 -11.60 -3.47 -13.31
C TYR A 29 -12.49 -2.49 -12.52
N ALA A 30 -13.31 -1.70 -13.21
CA ALA A 30 -14.20 -0.72 -12.57
C ALA A 30 -15.25 -1.36 -11.65
N ALA A 31 -15.67 -2.59 -11.97
CA ALA A 31 -16.58 -3.38 -11.15
C ALA A 31 -15.88 -4.18 -10.03
N GLU A 32 -14.55 -4.03 -9.86
CA GLU A 32 -13.72 -4.80 -8.92
C GLU A 32 -13.79 -6.33 -9.14
N ARG A 33 -14.11 -6.74 -10.38
CA ARG A 33 -14.26 -8.13 -10.83
C ARG A 33 -12.91 -8.72 -11.25
N HIS A 34 -11.94 -8.71 -10.33
CA HIS A 34 -10.54 -9.04 -10.63
C HIS A 34 -10.34 -10.48 -11.13
N ALA A 35 -11.10 -11.45 -10.60
CA ALA A 35 -10.99 -12.85 -11.05
C ALA A 35 -11.40 -12.99 -12.52
N GLU A 36 -12.51 -12.36 -12.93
CA GLU A 36 -12.93 -12.35 -14.33
C GLU A 36 -11.98 -11.57 -15.23
N LEU A 37 -11.40 -10.47 -14.74
CA LEU A 37 -10.37 -9.74 -15.47
C LEU A 37 -9.13 -10.62 -15.73
N LEU A 38 -8.69 -11.40 -14.74
CA LEU A 38 -7.55 -12.31 -14.91
C LEU A 38 -7.87 -13.47 -15.86
N ALA A 39 -9.10 -14.00 -15.82
CA ALA A 39 -9.55 -15.01 -16.78
C ALA A 39 -9.64 -14.42 -18.20
N PHE A 40 -10.08 -13.17 -18.33
CA PHE A 40 -10.06 -12.43 -19.59
C PHE A 40 -8.63 -12.31 -20.12
N VAL A 41 -7.66 -11.91 -19.29
CA VAL A 41 -6.24 -11.81 -19.69
C VAL A 41 -5.70 -13.15 -20.17
N ALA A 42 -5.94 -14.23 -19.43
CA ALA A 42 -5.52 -15.57 -19.83
C ALA A 42 -6.08 -15.95 -21.22
N ALA A 43 -7.37 -15.70 -21.46
CA ALA A 43 -8.00 -15.98 -22.75
C ALA A 43 -7.41 -15.17 -23.91
N ARG A 44 -7.01 -13.91 -23.69
CA ARG A 44 -6.32 -13.08 -24.71
C ARG A 44 -4.92 -13.61 -25.03
N LEU A 45 -4.22 -14.11 -24.00
CA LEU A 45 -2.88 -14.68 -24.13
C LEU A 45 -2.85 -16.07 -24.77
N GLU A 46 -3.98 -16.78 -24.80
CA GLU A 46 -4.15 -18.08 -25.47
C GLU A 46 -4.79 -17.96 -26.87
N ALA A 47 -5.23 -16.77 -27.26
CA ALA A 47 -5.83 -16.52 -28.57
C ALA A 47 -4.85 -16.81 -29.73
N ILE A 48 -5.39 -17.09 -30.92
CA ILE A 48 -4.61 -17.32 -32.14
C ILE A 48 -5.15 -16.41 -33.24
N PRO A 49 -4.41 -15.34 -33.63
CA PRO A 49 -3.12 -14.91 -33.09
C PRO A 49 -3.23 -14.40 -31.63
N GLU A 50 -2.11 -14.45 -30.89
CA GLU A 50 -2.05 -13.96 -29.51
C GLU A 50 -2.42 -12.47 -29.46
N GLU A 51 -3.30 -12.10 -28.53
CA GLU A 51 -3.82 -10.73 -28.36
C GLU A 51 -3.08 -9.99 -27.22
N SER A 52 -1.74 -10.09 -27.18
CA SER A 52 -0.93 -9.45 -26.13
C SER A 52 -0.94 -7.92 -26.19
N ASP A 53 -1.34 -7.33 -27.32
CA ASP A 53 -1.58 -5.90 -27.43
C ASP A 53 -2.80 -5.42 -26.63
N VAL A 54 -3.84 -6.25 -26.47
CA VAL A 54 -4.97 -5.96 -25.58
C VAL A 54 -4.51 -5.94 -24.12
N VAL A 55 -3.66 -6.89 -23.72
CA VAL A 55 -3.10 -6.97 -22.35
C VAL A 55 -2.19 -5.77 -22.07
N HIS A 56 -1.42 -5.33 -23.06
CA HIS A 56 -0.64 -4.09 -22.98
C HIS A 56 -1.54 -2.88 -22.71
N ASP A 57 -2.64 -2.72 -23.45
CA ASP A 57 -3.56 -1.60 -23.28
C ASP A 57 -4.23 -1.63 -21.88
N LEU A 58 -4.50 -2.82 -21.34
CA LEU A 58 -4.93 -2.98 -19.94
C LEU A 58 -3.85 -2.53 -18.96
N LEU A 59 -2.60 -2.96 -19.12
CA LEU A 59 -1.50 -2.55 -18.23
C LEU A 59 -1.29 -1.03 -18.26
N ALA A 60 -1.37 -0.41 -19.45
CA ALA A 60 -1.32 1.03 -19.59
C ALA A 60 -2.47 1.70 -18.81
N HIS A 61 -3.69 1.17 -18.92
CA HIS A 61 -4.82 1.68 -18.14
C HIS A 61 -4.61 1.52 -16.62
N LEU A 62 -4.15 0.37 -16.14
CA LEU A 62 -3.90 0.14 -14.72
C LEU A 62 -2.82 1.09 -14.18
N ALA A 63 -1.79 1.38 -14.97
CA ALA A 63 -0.78 2.38 -14.62
C ALA A 63 -1.37 3.79 -14.48
N GLU A 64 -2.26 4.20 -15.40
CA GLU A 64 -3.00 5.46 -15.28
C GLU A 64 -3.87 5.48 -14.01
N GLN A 65 -4.54 4.38 -13.69
CA GLN A 65 -5.34 4.25 -12.47
C GLN A 65 -4.47 4.37 -11.21
N MET A 66 -3.27 3.79 -11.19
CA MET A 66 -2.32 3.95 -10.10
C MET A 66 -1.93 5.41 -9.88
N ILE A 67 -1.63 6.15 -10.96
CA ILE A 67 -1.35 7.59 -10.87
C ILE A 67 -2.54 8.33 -10.25
N ALA A 68 -3.75 8.09 -10.75
CA ALA A 68 -4.96 8.73 -10.25
C ALA A 68 -5.25 8.40 -8.78
N LEU A 69 -5.06 7.14 -8.37
CA LEU A 69 -5.22 6.69 -6.99
C LEU A 69 -4.21 7.37 -6.05
N HIS A 70 -2.94 7.44 -6.45
CA HIS A 70 -1.91 8.11 -5.65
C HIS A 70 -2.15 9.63 -5.56
N GLN A 71 -2.60 10.28 -6.62
CA GLN A 71 -3.01 11.69 -6.59
C GLN A 71 -4.20 11.91 -5.64
N GLY A 72 -5.22 11.04 -5.72
CA GLY A 72 -6.36 11.09 -4.82
C GLY A 72 -5.96 10.89 -3.36
N ARG A 73 -5.07 9.92 -3.10
CA ARG A 73 -4.52 9.66 -1.77
C ARG A 73 -3.74 10.86 -1.23
N GLN A 74 -2.91 11.47 -2.07
CA GLN A 74 -2.15 12.67 -1.71
C GLN A 74 -3.08 13.83 -1.37
N ALA A 75 -4.12 14.08 -2.17
CA ALA A 75 -5.11 15.11 -1.90
C ALA A 75 -5.88 14.87 -0.58
N ALA A 76 -6.30 13.63 -0.33
CA ALA A 76 -6.97 13.27 0.92
C ALA A 76 -6.06 13.44 2.15
N LEU A 77 -4.77 13.12 2.00
CA LEU A 77 -3.77 13.32 3.03
C LEU A 77 -3.53 14.82 3.32
N GLU A 78 -3.39 15.66 2.31
CA GLU A 78 -3.24 17.10 2.50
C GLU A 78 -4.47 17.72 3.17
N ALA A 79 -5.68 17.29 2.79
CA ALA A 79 -6.91 17.71 3.47
C ALA A 79 -6.93 17.29 4.95
N PHE A 80 -6.46 16.08 5.26
CA PHE A 80 -6.33 15.63 6.65
C PHE A 80 -5.30 16.45 7.44
N LEU A 81 -4.16 16.78 6.84
CA LEU A 81 -3.14 17.61 7.50
C LEU A 81 -3.63 19.03 7.73
N LEU A 82 -4.35 19.62 6.78
CA LEU A 82 -4.97 20.93 6.93
C LEU A 82 -5.96 20.97 8.10
N ASP A 83 -6.80 19.94 8.26
CA ASP A 83 -7.70 19.86 9.41
C ASP A 83 -6.94 19.70 10.73
N LEU A 84 -5.81 18.97 10.73
CA LEU A 84 -4.93 18.88 11.91
C LEU A 84 -4.25 20.22 12.25
N GLU A 85 -3.86 21.01 11.24
CA GLU A 85 -3.32 22.37 11.43
C GLU A 85 -4.33 23.29 12.13
N GLY A 86 -5.63 23.10 11.89
CA GLY A 86 -6.69 23.84 12.56
C GLY A 86 -6.83 23.51 14.06
N VAL A 87 -6.36 22.33 14.49
CA VAL A 87 -6.50 21.82 15.87
C VAL A 87 -5.17 21.86 16.64
N LEU A 88 -4.04 21.82 15.95
CA LEU A 88 -2.71 21.71 16.54
C LEU A 88 -1.83 22.93 16.19
N PRO A 89 -1.07 23.45 17.17
CA PRO A 89 0.02 24.37 16.87
C PRO A 89 1.04 23.74 15.91
N ALA A 90 1.63 24.53 15.02
CA ALA A 90 2.59 24.06 14.00
C ALA A 90 3.73 23.19 14.58
N GLY A 91 4.24 23.54 15.76
CA GLY A 91 5.29 22.76 16.44
C GLY A 91 4.83 21.38 16.90
N GLN A 92 3.55 21.21 17.27
CA GLN A 92 2.99 19.89 17.60
C GLN A 92 2.70 19.09 16.34
N LEU A 93 2.18 19.72 15.30
CA LEU A 93 1.95 19.06 14.02
C LEU A 93 3.25 18.53 13.40
N ALA A 94 4.34 19.32 13.44
CA ALA A 94 5.64 18.88 12.95
C ALA A 94 6.15 17.62 13.68
N GLN A 95 5.85 17.47 14.97
CA GLN A 95 6.20 16.26 15.73
C GLN A 95 5.43 15.03 15.24
N LEU A 96 4.21 15.21 14.73
CA LEU A 96 3.40 14.11 14.23
C LEU A 96 3.90 13.54 12.91
N GLY A 97 4.77 14.24 12.17
CA GLY A 97 5.38 13.68 10.95
C GLY A 97 5.95 12.28 11.17
N ARG A 98 6.61 12.07 12.31
CA ARG A 98 7.11 10.77 12.78
C ARG A 98 6.31 10.30 14.00
N LEU A 99 5.33 9.43 13.82
CA LEU A 99 4.44 8.94 14.88
C LEU A 99 5.09 7.95 15.84
N TYR A 100 6.00 7.11 15.36
CA TYR A 100 6.63 6.11 16.21
C TYR A 100 8.02 5.73 15.72
N THR A 101 8.89 5.40 16.66
CA THR A 101 10.25 4.91 16.41
C THR A 101 10.46 3.76 17.38
N PRO A 102 10.73 2.54 16.88
CA PRO A 102 10.99 1.40 17.75
C PRO A 102 12.10 1.73 18.76
N PRO A 103 11.98 1.28 20.02
CA PRO A 103 13.04 1.47 21.00
C PRO A 103 14.32 0.80 20.46
N ARG A 104 15.46 1.46 20.66
CA ARG A 104 16.76 0.89 20.24
C ARG A 104 17.15 -0.20 21.24
N PRO A 105 17.57 -1.39 20.77
CA PRO A 105 18.08 -2.42 21.68
C PRO A 105 19.28 -1.88 22.46
N PRO A 106 19.31 -2.06 23.79
CA PRO A 106 20.45 -1.68 24.59
C PRO A 106 21.68 -2.52 24.23
N ALA A 107 22.88 -2.03 24.55
CA ALA A 107 24.09 -2.83 24.41
C ALA A 107 23.96 -4.13 25.22
N GLN A 108 24.58 -5.21 24.76
CA GLN A 108 24.56 -6.50 25.47
C GLN A 108 25.13 -6.39 26.89
N THR A 109 26.06 -5.44 27.10
CA THR A 109 26.67 -5.13 28.40
C THR A 109 25.82 -4.20 29.27
N ALA A 110 24.65 -3.76 28.81
CA ALA A 110 23.78 -2.90 29.60
C ALA A 110 23.24 -3.65 30.82
N ASP A 111 23.00 -2.90 31.89
CA ASP A 111 22.41 -3.44 33.11
C ASP A 111 21.02 -4.07 32.88
N ALA A 112 20.65 -5.00 33.77
CA ALA A 112 19.38 -5.73 33.70
C ALA A 112 18.15 -4.80 33.68
N THR A 113 18.25 -3.63 34.33
CA THR A 113 17.17 -2.64 34.35
C THR A 113 16.90 -2.05 32.96
N LYS A 114 17.94 -1.67 32.22
CA LYS A 114 17.82 -1.17 30.84
C LYS A 114 17.30 -2.24 29.88
N GLN A 115 17.74 -3.49 30.06
CA GLN A 115 17.23 -4.61 29.28
C GLN A 115 15.74 -4.82 29.54
N ALA A 116 15.33 -4.87 30.82
CA ALA A 116 13.94 -5.01 31.20
C ALA A 116 13.06 -3.85 30.68
N ALA A 117 13.54 -2.60 30.78
CA ALA A 117 12.83 -1.43 30.27
C ALA A 117 12.64 -1.48 28.74
N TYR A 118 13.67 -1.93 28.00
CA TYR A 118 13.57 -2.13 26.55
C TYR A 118 12.51 -3.18 26.19
N HIS A 119 12.55 -4.35 26.84
CA HIS A 119 11.60 -5.43 26.58
C HIS A 119 10.16 -5.02 26.96
N ALA A 120 9.97 -4.32 28.07
CA ALA A 120 8.67 -3.78 28.46
C ALA A 120 8.13 -2.79 27.42
N ALA A 121 8.94 -1.81 27.00
CA ALA A 121 8.54 -0.83 26.00
C ALA A 121 8.19 -1.46 24.64
N LEU A 122 8.94 -2.49 24.23
CA LEU A 122 8.65 -3.23 23.00
C LEU A 122 7.35 -4.02 23.11
N THR A 123 7.13 -4.69 24.25
CA THR A 123 5.91 -5.47 24.52
C THR A 123 4.68 -4.56 24.51
N ASP A 124 4.75 -3.41 25.17
CA ASP A 124 3.66 -2.43 25.20
C ASP A 124 3.34 -1.90 23.79
N ALA A 125 4.38 -1.59 23.00
CA ALA A 125 4.19 -1.14 21.62
C ALA A 125 3.59 -2.24 20.74
N GLN A 126 4.05 -3.48 20.86
CA GLN A 126 3.52 -4.63 20.13
C GLN A 126 2.06 -4.92 20.49
N ALA A 127 1.66 -4.76 21.75
CA ALA A 127 0.28 -4.95 22.17
C ALA A 127 -0.71 -3.99 21.49
N VAL A 128 -0.27 -2.78 21.12
CA VAL A 128 -1.12 -1.76 20.49
C VAL A 128 -0.95 -1.71 18.98
N LEU A 129 0.29 -1.71 18.49
CA LEU A 129 0.64 -1.51 17.09
C LEU A 129 0.82 -2.82 16.31
N GLY A 130 0.84 -3.97 17.00
CA GLY A 130 1.07 -5.27 16.38
C GLY A 130 2.38 -5.30 15.59
N ALA A 131 2.30 -5.75 14.34
CA ALA A 131 3.44 -5.82 13.43
C ALA A 131 4.08 -4.45 13.12
N MET A 132 3.35 -3.33 13.28
CA MET A 132 3.92 -2.00 13.03
C MET A 132 4.90 -1.56 14.13
N ALA A 133 4.91 -2.21 15.29
CA ALA A 133 5.79 -1.88 16.41
C ALA A 133 7.28 -2.10 16.12
N THR A 134 7.61 -2.86 15.07
CA THR A 134 8.99 -3.18 14.67
C THR A 134 9.57 -2.18 13.66
N GLN A 135 8.74 -1.29 13.11
CA GLN A 135 9.15 -0.34 12.09
C GLN A 135 8.86 1.10 12.49
N ARG A 136 9.54 2.03 11.82
CA ARG A 136 9.27 3.46 11.98
C ARG A 136 7.92 3.78 11.33
N ILE A 137 7.06 4.48 12.06
CA ILE A 137 5.74 4.88 11.57
C ILE A 137 5.75 6.38 11.28
N GLU A 138 5.60 6.74 10.01
CA GLU A 138 5.38 8.12 9.58
C GLU A 138 3.88 8.37 9.36
N LEU A 139 3.38 9.54 9.78
CA LEU A 139 1.95 9.87 9.67
C LEU A 139 1.45 9.77 8.23
N ARG A 140 2.19 10.39 7.31
CA ARG A 140 1.84 10.46 5.89
C ARG A 140 1.75 9.07 5.23
N ALA A 141 2.55 8.12 5.70
CA ALA A 141 2.55 6.77 5.18
C ALA A 141 1.44 5.92 5.83
N ALA A 142 1.35 5.96 7.15
CA ALA A 142 0.61 4.96 7.90
C ALA A 142 -0.83 5.33 8.26
N VAL A 143 -1.27 6.59 8.08
CA VAL A 143 -2.58 7.05 8.58
C VAL A 143 -3.76 6.17 8.12
N GLY A 144 -3.76 5.68 6.87
CA GLY A 144 -4.81 4.80 6.36
C GLY A 144 -4.82 3.38 6.97
N LEU A 145 -3.74 2.98 7.64
CA LEU A 145 -3.62 1.66 8.30
C LEU A 145 -3.98 1.71 9.79
N LEU A 146 -4.00 2.91 10.40
CA LEU A 146 -4.23 3.06 11.83
C LEU A 146 -5.71 2.89 12.16
N ASN A 147 -5.99 2.27 13.29
CA ASN A 147 -7.29 2.40 13.95
C ASN A 147 -7.28 3.54 14.99
N GLU A 148 -8.45 3.87 15.51
CA GLU A 148 -8.60 4.96 16.49
C GLU A 148 -7.82 4.73 17.79
N ALA A 149 -7.75 3.48 18.28
CA ALA A 149 -7.04 3.17 19.51
C ALA A 149 -5.52 3.40 19.34
N GLN A 150 -4.97 2.94 18.22
CA GLN A 150 -3.59 3.18 17.82
C GLN A 150 -3.31 4.67 17.63
N TRP A 151 -4.22 5.39 16.96
CA TRP A 151 -4.10 6.84 16.78
C TRP A 151 -4.00 7.58 18.10
N LYS A 152 -4.93 7.32 19.03
CA LYS A 152 -4.92 7.91 20.39
C LYS A 152 -3.63 7.59 21.14
N TRP A 153 -3.16 6.35 21.04
CA TRP A 153 -1.93 5.92 21.71
C TRP A 153 -0.70 6.65 21.16
N LEU A 154 -0.59 6.76 19.82
CA LEU A 154 0.50 7.47 19.14
C LEU A 154 0.51 8.96 19.46
N LEU A 155 -0.66 9.61 19.48
CA LEU A 155 -0.79 11.02 19.86
C LEU A 155 -0.31 11.26 21.29
N LYS A 156 -0.75 10.43 22.24
CA LYS A 156 -0.35 10.52 23.65
C LYS A 156 1.16 10.36 23.82
N ALA A 157 1.75 9.38 23.12
CA ALA A 157 3.18 9.11 23.15
C ALA A 157 3.99 10.26 22.53
N ARG A 158 3.58 10.80 21.38
CA ARG A 158 4.34 11.84 20.67
C ARG A 158 4.19 13.22 21.24
N LEU A 159 2.98 13.61 21.61
CA LEU A 159 2.72 14.95 22.16
C LEU A 159 2.96 15.03 23.67
N LYS A 160 3.50 13.96 24.29
CA LYS A 160 3.81 13.89 25.73
C LYS A 160 2.60 14.28 26.59
N GLN A 161 1.41 13.79 26.25
CA GLN A 161 0.12 14.14 26.86
C GLN A 161 -0.31 15.62 26.75
N LYS A 162 0.44 16.48 26.05
CA LYS A 162 0.11 17.91 25.84
C LYS A 162 -0.83 18.09 24.65
N VAL A 163 -1.95 17.39 24.68
CA VAL A 163 -2.98 17.47 23.64
C VAL A 163 -3.99 18.53 24.04
N GLY A 164 -4.22 19.55 23.20
CA GLY A 164 -5.23 20.58 23.46
C GLY A 164 -6.62 19.97 23.60
N SER A 165 -7.07 19.25 22.56
CA SER A 165 -8.32 18.50 22.56
C SER A 165 -8.16 17.14 21.89
N MET A 166 -8.19 16.07 22.68
CA MET A 166 -8.17 14.70 22.13
C MET A 166 -9.45 14.42 21.33
N ALA A 167 -10.58 15.01 21.71
CA ALA A 167 -11.84 14.82 21.04
C ALA A 167 -11.81 15.37 19.59
N GLU A 168 -11.26 16.57 19.40
CA GLU A 168 -11.13 17.18 18.07
C GLU A 168 -10.17 16.39 17.18
N LEU A 169 -9.02 15.96 17.70
CA LEU A 169 -8.07 15.13 16.92
C LEU A 169 -8.65 13.79 16.49
N VAL A 170 -9.44 13.17 17.37
CA VAL A 170 -10.13 11.91 17.06
C VAL A 170 -11.25 12.16 16.06
N HIS A 171 -11.95 13.30 16.16
CA HIS A 171 -12.98 13.67 15.19
C HIS A 171 -12.39 13.89 13.79
N VAL A 172 -11.29 14.64 13.67
CA VAL A 172 -10.56 14.82 12.39
C VAL A 172 -10.15 13.47 11.81
N PHE A 173 -9.56 12.60 12.65
CA PHE A 173 -9.18 11.25 12.24
C PHE A 173 -10.36 10.42 11.72
N ARG A 174 -11.44 10.32 12.48
CA ARG A 174 -12.65 9.57 12.08
C ARG A 174 -13.25 10.08 10.78
N THR A 175 -13.17 11.40 10.55
CA THR A 175 -13.76 12.04 9.38
C THR A 175 -12.95 11.78 8.11
N ARG A 176 -11.62 11.81 8.20
CA ARG A 176 -10.75 11.76 7.01
C ARG A 176 -10.12 10.39 6.75
N GLN A 177 -9.80 9.65 7.80
CA GLN A 177 -9.04 8.41 7.69
C GLN A 177 -9.71 7.34 6.82
N PRO A 178 -11.05 7.12 6.87
CA PRO A 178 -11.68 6.07 6.08
C PRO A 178 -11.50 6.24 4.56
N ALA A 179 -11.49 7.49 4.07
CA ALA A 179 -11.25 7.78 2.66
C ALA A 179 -9.81 7.45 2.25
N ILE A 180 -8.83 7.79 3.09
CA ILE A 180 -7.42 7.45 2.87
C ILE A 180 -7.23 5.92 2.92
N ALA A 181 -7.82 5.24 3.89
CA ALA A 181 -7.76 3.79 4.03
C ALA A 181 -8.34 3.07 2.80
N LYS A 182 -9.46 3.56 2.25
CA LYS A 182 -10.05 3.03 1.02
C LYS A 182 -9.10 3.19 -0.18
N LEU A 183 -8.43 4.33 -0.29
CA LEU A 183 -7.46 4.58 -1.36
C LEU A 183 -6.22 3.69 -1.20
N ASP A 184 -5.70 3.54 0.02
CA ASP A 184 -4.60 2.62 0.34
C ASP A 184 -4.94 1.19 -0.08
N ALA A 185 -6.13 0.70 0.28
CA ALA A 185 -6.59 -0.63 -0.10
C ALA A 185 -6.66 -0.78 -1.63
N ARG A 186 -7.23 0.20 -2.35
CA ARG A 186 -7.33 0.17 -3.81
C ARG A 186 -5.96 0.18 -4.50
N ILE A 187 -5.00 0.95 -3.96
CA ILE A 187 -3.62 0.98 -4.46
C ILE A 187 -3.01 -0.41 -4.32
N THR A 188 -3.04 -1.00 -3.12
CA THR A 188 -2.51 -2.35 -2.88
C THR A 188 -3.17 -3.42 -3.75
N THR A 189 -4.50 -3.37 -3.89
CA THR A 189 -5.21 -4.33 -4.75
C THR A 189 -4.84 -4.17 -6.22
N THR A 190 -4.69 -2.93 -6.71
CA THR A 190 -4.32 -2.68 -8.11
C THR A 190 -2.87 -3.08 -8.38
N ASP A 191 -1.97 -2.84 -7.44
CA ASP A 191 -0.56 -3.27 -7.49
C ASP A 191 -0.46 -4.80 -7.64
N HIS A 192 -1.13 -5.55 -6.75
CA HIS A 192 -1.20 -7.00 -6.85
C HIS A 192 -1.86 -7.51 -8.14
N LEU A 193 -2.88 -6.80 -8.64
CA LEU A 193 -3.50 -7.14 -9.91
C LEU A 193 -2.52 -6.95 -11.08
N ILE A 194 -1.75 -5.86 -11.08
CA ILE A 194 -0.71 -5.62 -12.08
C ILE A 194 0.32 -6.75 -12.05
N ASP A 195 0.80 -7.13 -10.86
CA ASP A 195 1.74 -8.25 -10.71
C ASP A 195 1.17 -9.53 -11.31
N GLN A 196 -0.09 -9.87 -11.01
CA GLN A 196 -0.74 -11.07 -11.56
C GLN A 196 -0.87 -11.03 -13.09
N VAL A 197 -1.24 -9.89 -13.66
CA VAL A 197 -1.29 -9.71 -15.12
C VAL A 197 0.11 -9.86 -15.74
N VAL A 198 1.13 -9.28 -15.10
CA VAL A 198 2.53 -9.37 -15.54
C VAL A 198 3.04 -10.82 -15.45
N TYR A 199 2.71 -11.55 -14.38
CA TYR A 199 3.08 -12.96 -14.25
C TYR A 199 2.45 -13.82 -15.35
N GLN A 200 1.18 -13.58 -15.69
CA GLN A 200 0.54 -14.26 -16.81
C GLN A 200 1.21 -13.93 -18.16
N LEU A 201 1.57 -12.65 -18.36
CA LEU A 201 2.30 -12.21 -19.56
C LEU A 201 3.64 -12.95 -19.71
N TYR A 202 4.37 -13.16 -18.61
CA TYR A 202 5.62 -13.92 -18.62
C TYR A 202 5.45 -15.44 -18.53
N GLY A 203 4.23 -15.94 -18.38
CA GLY A 203 3.94 -17.37 -18.26
C GLY A 203 4.59 -18.01 -17.03
N LEU A 204 4.80 -17.23 -15.95
CA LEU A 204 5.45 -17.71 -14.74
C LEU A 204 4.56 -18.70 -13.99
N THR A 205 5.14 -19.80 -13.53
CA THR A 205 4.41 -20.73 -12.66
C THR A 205 4.32 -20.17 -11.23
N PRO A 206 3.36 -20.63 -10.40
CA PRO A 206 3.27 -20.23 -8.99
C PRO A 206 4.58 -20.44 -8.22
N GLU A 207 5.37 -21.47 -8.56
CA GLU A 207 6.68 -21.73 -7.99
C GLU A 207 7.73 -20.67 -8.38
N GLU A 208 7.68 -20.16 -9.61
CA GLU A 208 8.58 -19.12 -10.09
C GLU A 208 8.22 -17.75 -9.51
N VAL A 209 6.93 -17.47 -9.35
CA VAL A 209 6.43 -16.30 -8.60
C VAL A 209 6.89 -16.37 -7.14
N ALA A 210 6.79 -17.53 -6.50
CA ALA A 210 7.26 -17.72 -5.12
C ALA A 210 8.77 -17.49 -4.97
N LEU A 211 9.58 -17.91 -5.96
CA LEU A 211 11.02 -17.66 -5.95
C LEU A 211 11.36 -16.17 -6.08
N MET A 212 10.66 -15.43 -6.95
CA MET A 212 10.82 -13.98 -7.11
C MET A 212 10.43 -13.22 -5.82
N LEU A 213 9.30 -13.59 -5.21
CA LEU A 213 8.86 -13.03 -3.94
C LEU A 213 9.80 -13.38 -2.77
N CYS A 214 10.49 -14.53 -2.82
CA CYS A 214 11.50 -14.89 -1.82
C CYS A 214 12.79 -14.07 -1.95
N GLU A 215 13.23 -13.73 -3.18
CA GLU A 215 14.44 -12.92 -3.41
C GLU A 215 14.28 -11.45 -2.96
N ASP A 216 13.07 -10.87 -3.09
CA ASP A 216 12.77 -9.51 -2.61
C ASP A 216 12.84 -9.39 -1.07
N THR A 217 12.56 -10.47 -0.34
CA THR A 217 12.76 -10.50 1.12
C THR A 217 14.23 -10.65 1.54
N ALA A 218 15.10 -11.10 0.64
CA ALA A 218 16.52 -11.30 0.90
C ALA A 218 17.40 -10.08 0.55
N THR A 219 16.92 -9.18 -0.31
CA THR A 219 17.71 -8.03 -0.80
C THR A 219 17.43 -6.72 -0.04
N SER A 220 16.42 -6.72 0.85
CA SER A 220 16.24 -5.65 1.84
C SER A 220 16.98 -5.97 3.15
N LYS A 221 18.32 -5.98 3.11
CA LYS A 221 19.19 -5.95 4.30
C LYS A 221 20.17 -4.79 4.25
#